data_AF-A0A5C6KUG6-F1
#
_entry.id   AF-A0A5C6KUG6-F1
#
_cell.length_a   1.000
_cell.length_b   1.000
_cell.length_c   1.000
_cell.angle_alpha   90.00
_cell.angle_beta   90.00
_cell.angle_gamma   90.00
#
_symmetry.space_group_name_H-M   'P 1'
#
loop_
_entity.id
_entity.type
_entity.pdbx_description
1 polymer ?
#
loop_
_entity_poly.entity_id
_entity_poly.type
_entity_poly.pdbx_seq_one_letter_code
_entity_poly.pdbx_strand_id
1 'polypeptide(L)'
;MKSTINVLYKRSGQRSVRSYALKIDVAPTTLNKCIKGAEPLFSLLSAILNGEPFISAEWLLRNIGEMEKSTSPNLEIIESLKAENNMLRGENQVLREQLGLGERKSSTGRSA
;
A
#
# COMPACT_ATOMS: atom_id res chain seq x y z
N MET A 1 15.69 -14.82 -7.80
CA MET A 1 14.44 -14.32 -7.20
C MET A 1 14.77 -13.28 -6.14
N LYS A 2 14.13 -12.11 -6.13
CA LYS A 2 14.29 -11.15 -5.03
C LYS A 2 13.53 -11.70 -3.82
N SER A 3 14.20 -11.90 -2.69
CA SER A 3 13.56 -12.32 -1.43
C SER A 3 12.49 -11.31 -1.01
N THR A 4 11.27 -11.74 -0.70
CA THR A 4 10.17 -10.91 -0.19
C THR A 4 10.60 -10.14 1.07
N ILE A 5 11.42 -10.76 1.91
CA ILE A 5 12.01 -10.17 3.11
C ILE A 5 12.99 -9.04 2.79
N ASN A 6 13.72 -9.13 1.67
CA ASN A 6 14.58 -8.02 1.21
C ASN A 6 13.75 -6.82 0.74
N VAL A 7 12.59 -7.06 0.12
CA VAL A 7 11.64 -5.99 -0.25
C VAL A 7 11.11 -5.30 0.98
N LEU A 8 10.67 -6.07 1.99
CA LEU A 8 10.21 -5.53 3.28
C LEU A 8 11.29 -4.70 3.98
N TYR A 9 12.51 -5.21 4.06
CA TYR A 9 13.63 -4.48 4.65
C TYR A 9 13.85 -3.12 3.95
N LYS A 10 13.87 -3.10 2.61
CA LYS A 10 14.05 -1.86 1.85
C LYS A 10 12.91 -0.87 2.08
N ARG A 11 11.67 -1.35 2.12
CA ARG A 11 10.49 -0.52 2.42
C ARG A 11 10.52 0.05 3.83
N SER A 12 11.05 -0.70 4.80
CA SER A 12 11.03 -0.31 6.22
C SER A 12 11.76 1.00 6.54
N GLY A 13 12.60 1.51 5.63
CA GLY A 13 13.39 2.73 5.80
C GLY A 13 14.45 2.65 6.90
N GLN A 14 14.71 1.45 7.43
CA GLN A 14 15.66 1.26 8.52
C GLN A 14 17.09 1.45 8.06
N ARG A 15 17.92 2.06 8.93
CA ARG A 15 19.33 2.36 8.64
C ARG A 15 20.21 1.12 8.44
N SER A 16 19.80 -0.02 8.99
CA SER A 16 20.53 -1.29 8.83
C SER A 16 19.61 -2.49 9.01
N VAL A 17 20.03 -3.64 8.47
CA VAL A 17 19.35 -4.94 8.67
C VAL A 17 19.23 -5.28 10.15
N ARG A 18 20.24 -4.93 10.95
CA ARG A 18 20.22 -5.11 12.41
C ARG A 18 19.10 -4.29 13.06
N SER A 19 18.94 -3.03 12.66
CA SER A 19 17.88 -2.15 13.17
C SER A 19 16.49 -2.73 12.85
N TYR A 20 16.31 -3.22 11.62
CA TYR A 20 15.04 -3.84 11.23
C TYR A 20 14.76 -5.12 12.00
N ALA A 21 15.76 -6.01 12.14
CA ALA A 21 15.67 -7.23 12.94
C ALA A 21 15.25 -6.96 14.39
N LEU A 22 15.85 -5.96 15.04
CA LEU A 22 15.50 -5.60 16.41
C LEU A 22 14.08 -5.03 16.51
N LYS A 23 13.61 -4.28 15.51
CA LYS A 23 12.24 -3.75 15.45
C LYS A 23 11.19 -4.88 15.45
N ILE A 24 11.45 -5.95 14.71
CA ILE A 24 10.53 -7.10 14.57
C ILE A 24 10.82 -8.23 15.58
N ASP A 25 11.70 -7.98 16.56
CA ASP A 25 12.14 -8.94 17.58
C ASP A 25 12.71 -10.26 17.03
N VAL A 26 13.64 -10.15 16.08
CA VAL A 26 14.30 -11.28 15.41
C VAL A 26 15.82 -11.15 15.51
N ALA A 27 16.52 -12.29 15.59
CA ALA A 27 17.97 -12.31 15.50
C ALA A 27 18.48 -11.74 14.16
N PRO A 28 19.39 -10.73 14.14
CA PRO A 28 19.90 -10.12 12.92
C PRO A 28 20.58 -11.10 11.95
N THR A 29 21.16 -12.19 12.46
CA THR A 29 21.80 -13.25 11.67
C THR A 29 20.77 -14.02 10.84
N THR A 30 19.62 -14.35 11.43
CA THR A 30 18.51 -15.05 10.77
C THR A 30 17.92 -14.20 9.65
N LEU A 31 17.68 -12.91 9.92
CA LEU A 31 17.16 -11.99 8.91
C LEU A 31 18.14 -11.82 7.73
N ASN A 32 19.43 -11.64 8.00
CA ASN A 32 20.46 -11.52 6.97
C ASN A 32 20.53 -12.74 6.04
N LYS A 33 20.40 -13.96 6.59
CA LYS A 33 20.36 -15.19 5.78
C LYS A 33 19.16 -15.17 4.81
N CYS A 34 17.99 -14.78 5.29
CA CYS A 34 16.76 -14.73 4.48
C CYS A 34 16.80 -13.63 3.42
N ILE A 35 17.42 -12.49 3.71
CA ILE A 35 17.66 -11.42 2.72
C ILE A 35 18.56 -11.91 1.59
N LYS A 36 19.57 -12.73 1.91
CA LYS A 36 20.48 -13.36 0.94
C LYS A 36 19.83 -14.49 0.13
N GLY A 37 18.59 -14.87 0.43
CA GLY A 37 17.83 -15.87 -0.32
C GLY A 37 17.69 -17.22 0.36
N ALA A 38 18.07 -17.37 1.64
CA ALA A 38 17.69 -18.55 2.41
C ALA A 38 16.17 -18.59 2.62
N GLU A 39 15.60 -19.80 2.67
CA GLU A 39 14.18 -19.97 2.96
C GLU A 39 13.86 -19.53 4.40
N PRO A 40 12.85 -18.67 4.57
CA PRO A 40 12.45 -18.22 5.89
C PRO A 40 11.68 -19.30 6.64
N LEU A 41 12.05 -19.51 7.91
CA LEU A 41 11.25 -20.33 8.82
C LEU A 41 9.93 -19.64 9.14
N PHE A 42 8.89 -20.43 9.43
CA PHE A 42 7.58 -19.92 9.80
C PHE A 42 7.63 -18.96 11.01
N SER A 43 8.51 -19.21 11.98
CA SER A 43 8.71 -18.33 13.14
C SER A 43 9.12 -16.91 12.75
N LEU A 44 9.98 -16.76 11.75
CA LEU A 44 10.37 -15.46 11.20
C LEU A 44 9.19 -14.77 10.52
N LEU A 45 8.45 -15.51 9.70
CA LEU A 45 7.29 -14.98 8.98
C LEU A 45 6.21 -14.51 9.96
N SER A 46 5.96 -15.29 11.02
CA SER A 46 5.04 -14.92 12.10
C SER A 46 5.51 -13.67 12.85
N ALA A 47 6.80 -13.57 13.20
CA ALA A 47 7.35 -12.38 13.86
C ALA A 47 7.18 -11.12 12.99
N ILE A 48 7.42 -11.22 11.68
CA ILE A 48 7.20 -10.13 10.73
C ILE A 48 5.73 -9.71 10.70
N LEU A 49 4.79 -10.66 10.57
CA LEU A 49 3.35 -10.37 10.50
C LEU A 49 2.82 -9.75 11.81
N ASN A 50 3.37 -10.16 12.95
CA ASN A 50 3.03 -9.59 14.25
C ASN A 50 3.62 -8.18 14.43
N GLY A 51 4.87 -7.97 13.99
CA GLY A 51 5.55 -6.67 14.08
C GLY A 51 5.05 -5.63 13.07
N GLU A 52 4.49 -6.07 11.94
CA GLU A 52 3.94 -5.20 10.89
C GLU A 52 2.52 -5.63 10.48
N PRO A 53 1.48 -5.29 11.27
CA PRO A 53 0.10 -5.75 11.05
C PRO A 53 -0.50 -5.36 9.70
N PHE A 54 0.03 -4.30 9.09
CA PHE A 54 -0.38 -3.77 7.80
C PHE A 54 0.11 -4.63 6.62
N ILE A 55 1.05 -5.55 6.83
CA ILE A 55 1.54 -6.44 5.76
C ILE A 55 0.54 -7.56 5.51
N SER A 56 0.31 -7.85 4.23
CA SER A 56 -0.53 -8.97 3.78
C SER A 56 0.18 -10.31 3.97
N ALA A 57 -0.50 -11.24 4.64
CA ALA A 57 0.01 -12.60 4.82
C ALA A 57 0.06 -13.36 3.49
N GLU A 58 -0.92 -13.15 2.60
CA GLU A 58 -0.96 -13.80 1.28
C GLU A 58 0.24 -13.37 0.41
N TRP A 59 0.58 -12.08 0.43
CA TRP A 59 1.75 -11.58 -0.27
C TRP A 59 3.05 -12.14 0.33
N LEU A 60 3.18 -12.16 1.65
CA LEU A 60 4.41 -12.62 2.30
C LEU A 60 4.64 -14.13 2.10
N LEU A 61 3.59 -14.94 2.24
CA LEU A 61 3.68 -16.41 2.26
C LEU A 61 3.57 -17.03 0.86
N ARG A 62 2.75 -16.45 -0.02
CA ARG A 62 2.44 -17.01 -1.34
C ARG A 62 2.96 -16.16 -2.49
N ASN A 63 3.44 -14.93 -2.22
CA ASN A 63 3.87 -13.98 -3.23
C ASN A 63 2.75 -13.59 -4.21
N ILE A 64 1.51 -13.49 -3.69
CA ILE A 64 0.30 -13.14 -4.45
C ILE A 64 -0.33 -11.87 -3.85
N GLY A 65 -0.85 -11.00 -4.72
CA GLY A 65 -1.61 -9.81 -4.31
C GLY A 65 -0.72 -8.63 -3.90
N GLU A 66 -1.30 -7.69 -3.14
CA GLU A 66 -0.61 -6.48 -2.67
C GLU A 66 0.14 -6.71 -1.36
N MET A 67 1.29 -6.06 -1.21
CA MET A 67 2.15 -6.17 -0.03
C MET A 67 1.50 -5.62 1.23
N GLU A 68 0.81 -4.48 1.11
CA GLU A 68 0.13 -3.82 2.23
C GLU A 68 -1.37 -4.07 2.14
N LYS A 69 -1.99 -4.34 3.29
CA LYS A 69 -3.44 -4.39 3.42
C LYS A 69 -3.97 -2.99 3.14
N SER A 70 -4.90 -2.88 2.21
CA SER A 70 -5.68 -1.68 1.95
C SER A 70 -6.67 -1.45 3.09
N THR A 71 -6.18 -1.12 4.29
CA THR A 71 -7.03 -0.67 5.40
C THR A 71 -7.12 0.85 5.36
N SER A 72 -7.71 1.37 4.28
CA SER A 72 -8.26 2.72 4.36
C SER A 72 -9.57 2.59 5.12
N PRO A 73 -9.69 3.08 6.37
CA PRO A 73 -10.98 3.11 7.05
C PRO A 73 -12.03 3.91 6.27
N ASN A 74 -11.57 4.75 5.34
CA ASN A 74 -12.39 5.60 4.50
C ASN A 74 -12.59 5.01 3.10
N LEU A 75 -12.26 3.74 2.82
CA LEU A 75 -12.37 3.21 1.46
C LEU A 75 -13.82 3.31 0.93
N GLU A 76 -14.79 2.88 1.75
CA GLU A 76 -16.23 2.99 1.45
C GLU A 76 -16.66 4.45 1.27
N ILE A 77 -16.15 5.35 2.13
CA ILE A 77 -16.41 6.80 2.04
C ILE A 77 -15.82 7.39 0.76
N ILE A 78 -14.61 6.96 0.36
CA ILE A 78 -13.96 7.40 -0.86
C ILE A 78 -14.73 6.93 -2.09
N GLU A 79 -15.23 5.69 -2.08
CA GLU A 79 -16.04 5.14 -3.16
C GLU A 79 -17.40 5.84 -3.27
N SER A 80 -18.08 6.09 -2.16
CA SER A 80 -19.34 6.82 -2.16
C SER A 80 -19.17 8.26 -2.65
N LEU A 81 -18.14 8.97 -2.19
CA LEU A 81 -17.82 10.32 -2.66
C LEU A 81 -17.44 10.36 -4.13
N LYS A 82 -16.71 9.34 -4.65
CA LYS A 82 -16.41 9.24 -6.08
C LYS A 82 -17.67 9.07 -6.92
N ALA A 83 -18.60 8.23 -6.46
CA ALA A 83 -19.88 8.03 -7.13
C ALA A 83 -20.71 9.32 -7.16
N GLU A 84 -20.85 9.98 -6.01
CA GLU A 84 -21.58 11.26 -5.89
C GLU A 84 -20.97 12.34 -6.79
N ASN A 85 -19.64 12.50 -6.78
CA ASN A 85 -18.96 13.47 -7.62
C ASN A 85 -19.20 13.20 -9.11
N ASN A 86 -19.27 11.94 -9.52
CA ASN A 86 -19.57 11.58 -10.90
C ASN A 86 -21.00 11.98 -11.31
N MET A 87 -21.99 11.76 -10.43
CA MET A 87 -23.37 12.20 -10.68
C MET A 87 -23.45 13.73 -10.77
N LEU A 88 -22.87 14.44 -9.80
CA LEU A 88 -22.85 15.91 -9.79
C LEU A 88 -22.15 16.49 -11.02
N ARG A 89 -21.10 15.84 -11.51
CA ARG A 89 -20.44 16.25 -12.76
C ARG A 89 -21.36 16.06 -13.97
N GLY A 90 -22.12 14.97 -14.02
CA GLY A 90 -23.15 14.75 -15.05
C GLY A 90 -24.27 15.79 -15.01
N GLU A 91 -24.85 16.05 -13.83
CA GLU A 91 -25.88 17.08 -13.65
C GLU A 91 -25.39 18.46 -14.08
N ASN A 92 -24.19 18.84 -13.65
CA ASN A 92 -23.59 20.12 -14.05
C ASN A 92 -23.38 20.23 -15.57
N GLN A 93 -23.06 19.12 -16.25
CA GLN A 93 -22.94 19.12 -17.70
C GLN A 93 -24.28 19.40 -18.37
N VAL A 94 -25.35 18.72 -17.94
CA VAL A 94 -26.71 18.95 -18.47
C VAL A 94 -27.15 20.40 -18.26
N LEU A 95 -26.93 20.95 -17.06
CA LEU A 95 -27.27 22.35 -16.77
C LEU A 95 -26.50 23.34 -17.66
N ARG A 96 -25.22 23.06 -17.90
CA ARG A 96 -24.38 23.87 -18.78
C ARG A 96 -24.90 23.86 -20.22
N GLU A 97 -25.27 22.69 -20.74
CA GLU A 97 -25.89 22.54 -22.05
C GLU A 97 -27.21 23.31 -22.16
N GLN A 98 -28.10 23.20 -21.17
CA GLN A 98 -29.36 23.95 -21.12
C GLN A 98 -29.16 25.47 -21.15
N LEU A 99 -28.10 25.96 -20.52
CA LEU A 99 -27.74 27.37 -20.47
C LEU A 99 -26.90 27.82 -21.68
N GLY A 100 -26.62 26.93 -22.65
CA GLY A 100 -25.74 27.22 -23.79
C GLY A 100 -24.28 27.47 -23.39
N LEU A 101 -23.90 27.11 -22.17
CA LEU A 101 -22.55 27.20 -21.65
C LEU A 101 -21.82 25.92 -22.05
N GLY A 102 -20.97 25.95 -23.07
CA GLY A 102 -20.21 24.77 -23.52
C GLY A 102 -19.31 24.14 -22.43
N GLU A 103 -18.48 23.17 -22.81
CA GLU A 103 -17.65 22.40 -21.87
C GLU A 103 -16.81 23.28 -20.94
N ARG A 104 -16.70 22.82 -19.69
CA ARG A 104 -15.87 23.47 -18.67
C ARG A 104 -14.42 23.06 -18.92
N LYS A 105 -13.51 24.03 -19.10
CA LYS A 105 -12.07 23.73 -19.15
C LYS A 105 -11.64 23.10 -17.83
N SER A 106 -11.05 21.91 -17.88
CA SER A 106 -10.48 21.28 -16.69
C SER A 106 -9.34 22.16 -16.17
N SER A 107 -9.45 22.62 -14.93
CA SER A 107 -8.30 23.19 -14.24
C SER A 107 -7.38 22.04 -13.86
N THR A 108 -6.36 21.78 -14.68
CA THR A 108 -5.24 20.92 -14.28
C THR A 108 -4.61 21.57 -13.05
N GLY A 109 -4.85 21.00 -11.87
CA GLY A 109 -4.36 21.54 -10.61
C GLY A 109 -2.83 21.67 -10.65
N ARG A 110 -2.35 22.90 -10.80
CA ARG A 110 -1.01 23.26 -10.33
C ARG A 110 -1.15 23.47 -8.82
N SER A 111 -0.80 22.44 -8.06
CA SER A 111 -0.44 22.65 -6.65
C SER A 111 0.78 23.56 -6.62
N ALA A 112 0.66 24.67 -5.90
CA ALA A 112 1.78 25.56 -5.57
C ALA A 112 2.65 24.95 -4.47
#